data_AF-A0A3L8P7Y5-F1
#
_entry.id   AF-A0A3L8P7Y5-F1
#
_cell.length_a   1.000
_cell.length_b   1.000
_cell.length_c   1.000
_cell.angle_alpha   90.00
_cell.angle_beta   90.00
_cell.angle_gamma   90.00
#
_symmetry.space_group_name_H-M   'P 1'
#
loop_
_entity.id
_entity.type
_entity.pdbx_description
1 polymer ?
#
loop_
_entity_poly.entity_id
_entity_poly.type
_entity_poly.pdbx_seq_one_letter_code
_entity_poly.pdbx_strand_id
1 'polypeptide(L)'
;NEPPAHTRLRRLVAGAFGRGHVERMRPRIAELAADMLDGAGAVGEQLQSGASVDILADYAEPMPVFVIADLLGVPRRDHHDLRRWSQAIVRMYEPDVD
;
A
#
# COMPACT_ATOMS: atom_id res chain seq x y z
N ASN A 1 22.38 11.11 -0.23
CA ASN A 1 21.69 10.23 -1.20
C ASN A 1 22.51 9.93 -2.45
N GLU A 2 23.83 10.14 -2.46
CA GLU A 2 24.66 9.92 -3.65
C GLU A 2 25.51 8.64 -3.54
N PRO A 3 26.09 8.15 -4.66
CA PRO A 3 27.09 7.09 -4.63
C PRO A 3 28.27 7.44 -3.70
N PRO A 4 28.88 6.46 -3.01
CA PRO A 4 28.63 5.02 -3.08
C PRO A 4 27.51 4.52 -2.14
N ALA A 5 27.02 5.37 -1.23
CA ALA A 5 26.04 4.98 -0.22
C ALA A 5 24.70 4.57 -0.84
N HIS A 6 24.20 5.34 -1.81
CA HIS A 6 22.96 5.01 -2.52
C HIS A 6 23.05 3.67 -3.26
N THR A 7 24.15 3.41 -3.97
CA THR A 7 24.38 2.15 -4.68
C THR A 7 24.37 0.95 -3.73
N ARG A 8 24.99 1.09 -2.56
CA ARG A 8 25.00 0.05 -1.51
C ARG A 8 23.59 -0.26 -1.02
N LEU A 9 22.81 0.77 -0.65
CA LEU A 9 21.45 0.60 -0.14
C LEU A 9 20.50 0.05 -1.21
N ARG A 10 20.52 0.60 -2.42
CA ARG A 10 19.71 0.12 -3.54
C ARG A 10 19.95 -1.36 -3.82
N ARG A 11 21.20 -1.82 -3.75
CA ARG A 11 21.53 -3.23 -3.99
C ARG A 11 20.87 -4.18 -2.98
N LEU A 12 20.65 -3.74 -1.74
CA LEU A 12 20.01 -4.57 -0.71
C LEU A 12 18.52 -4.81 -0.99
N VAL A 13 17.83 -3.82 -1.56
CA VAL A 13 16.37 -3.88 -1.78
C VAL A 13 15.97 -4.22 -3.22
N ALA A 14 16.87 -4.07 -4.19
CA ALA A 14 16.55 -4.20 -5.61
C ALA A 14 15.91 -5.54 -6.01
N GLY A 15 16.23 -6.63 -5.30
CA GLY A 15 15.64 -7.95 -5.56
C GLY A 15 14.13 -8.00 -5.34
N ALA A 16 13.62 -7.24 -4.36
CA ALA A 16 12.19 -7.15 -4.07
C ALA A 16 11.40 -6.43 -5.19
N PHE A 17 12.07 -5.55 -5.94
CA PHE A 17 11.49 -4.78 -7.05
C PHE A 17 11.86 -5.32 -8.43
N GLY A 18 12.50 -6.49 -8.51
CA GLY A 18 12.85 -7.11 -9.79
C GLY A 18 11.61 -7.60 -10.54
N ARG A 19 11.63 -7.53 -11.88
CA ARG A 19 10.51 -7.95 -12.75
C ARG A 19 9.89 -9.30 -12.35
N GLY A 20 10.72 -10.33 -12.12
CA GLY A 20 10.23 -11.65 -11.75
C GLY A 20 9.54 -11.70 -10.38
N HIS A 21 9.97 -10.86 -9.42
CA HIS A 21 9.28 -10.75 -8.13
C HIS A 21 7.93 -10.06 -8.29
N VAL A 22 7.90 -8.93 -9.00
CA VAL A 22 6.68 -8.16 -9.28
C VAL A 22 5.64 -9.04 -9.99
N GLU A 23 6.03 -9.82 -11.01
CA GLU A 23 5.07 -10.72 -11.68
C GLU A 23 4.51 -11.81 -10.76
N ARG A 24 5.30 -12.32 -9.82
CA ARG A 24 4.81 -13.30 -8.82
C ARG A 24 3.84 -12.68 -7.81
N MET A 25 3.82 -11.36 -7.64
CA MET A 25 2.84 -10.68 -6.80
C MET A 25 1.47 -10.58 -7.47
N ARG A 26 1.35 -10.77 -8.78
CA ARG A 26 0.09 -10.58 -9.52
C ARG A 26 -1.10 -11.36 -8.91
N PRO A 27 -1.01 -12.67 -8.59
CA PRO A 27 -2.13 -13.39 -7.98
C PRO A 27 -2.52 -12.79 -6.63
N ARG A 28 -1.53 -12.46 -5.81
CA ARG A 28 -1.74 -11.88 -4.48
C ARG A 28 -2.40 -10.50 -4.53
N ILE A 29 -2.01 -9.67 -5.51
CA ILE A 29 -2.61 -8.36 -5.76
C ILE A 29 -4.06 -8.52 -6.23
N ALA A 30 -4.35 -9.52 -7.06
CA ALA A 30 -5.72 -9.80 -7.50
C ALA A 30 -6.62 -10.28 -6.34
N GLU A 31 -6.10 -11.15 -5.47
CA GLU A 31 -6.79 -11.54 -4.22
C GLU A 31 -7.06 -10.34 -3.32
N LEU A 32 -6.05 -9.48 -3.11
CA LEU A 32 -6.21 -8.26 -2.32
C LEU A 32 -7.29 -7.33 -2.88
N ALA A 33 -7.32 -7.15 -4.20
CA ALA A 33 -8.34 -6.37 -4.89
C ALA A 33 -9.75 -6.96 -4.67
N ALA A 34 -9.89 -8.28 -4.75
CA ALA A 34 -11.15 -8.97 -4.48
C ALA A 34 -11.57 -8.83 -3.00
N ASP A 35 -10.65 -9.12 -2.06
CA ASP A 35 -10.89 -9.02 -0.61
C ASP A 35 -11.39 -7.63 -0.19
N MET A 36 -10.89 -6.57 -0.84
CA MET A 36 -11.32 -5.20 -0.56
C MET A 36 -12.77 -4.94 -0.96
N LEU A 37 -13.24 -5.58 -2.03
CA LEU A 37 -14.62 -5.46 -2.55
C LEU A 37 -15.59 -6.48 -1.91
N ASP A 38 -15.06 -7.58 -1.37
CA ASP A 38 -15.85 -8.61 -0.71
C ASP A 38 -16.51 -8.09 0.56
N GLY A 39 -17.65 -8.70 0.93
CA GLY A 39 -18.55 -8.23 1.99
C GLY A 39 -18.00 -8.13 3.41
N ALA A 40 -16.77 -8.58 3.66
CA ALA A 40 -16.07 -8.42 4.94
C ALA A 40 -15.01 -7.30 4.92
N GLY A 41 -14.79 -6.67 3.75
CA GLY A 41 -13.96 -5.49 3.59
C GLY A 41 -14.79 -4.22 3.73
N ALA A 42 -14.13 -3.09 4.05
CA ALA A 42 -14.81 -1.82 4.28
C ALA A 42 -15.70 -1.38 3.10
N VAL A 43 -15.24 -1.59 1.86
CA VAL A 43 -16.02 -1.28 0.65
C VAL A 43 -17.17 -2.27 0.46
N GLY A 44 -16.95 -3.57 0.69
CA GLY A 44 -18.00 -4.57 0.59
C GLY A 44 -19.13 -4.34 1.59
N GLU A 45 -18.80 -3.95 2.83
CA GLU A 45 -19.79 -3.58 3.84
C GLU A 45 -20.64 -2.36 3.39
N GLN A 46 -20.00 -1.32 2.85
CA GLN A 46 -20.71 -0.15 2.29
C GLN A 46 -21.64 -0.53 1.15
N LEU A 47 -21.17 -1.37 0.22
CA LEU A 47 -21.98 -1.85 -0.90
C LEU A 47 -23.19 -2.65 -0.42
N GLN A 48 -23.02 -3.53 0.57
CA GLN A 48 -24.11 -4.31 1.15
C GLN A 48 -25.15 -3.47 1.89
N SER A 49 -24.73 -2.39 2.55
CA SER A 49 -25.65 -1.45 3.19
C SER A 49 -26.33 -0.49 2.20
N GLY A 50 -25.98 -0.53 0.92
CA GLY A 50 -26.46 0.41 -0.10
C GLY A 50 -25.87 1.82 0.05
N ALA A 51 -24.75 1.96 0.76
CA ALA A 51 -24.05 3.23 0.90
C ALA A 51 -23.27 3.54 -0.38
N SER A 52 -23.04 4.83 -0.63
CA SER A 52 -22.13 5.26 -1.69
C SER A 52 -20.70 4.89 -1.33
N VAL A 53 -19.94 4.46 -2.33
CA VAL A 53 -18.50 4.20 -2.24
C VAL A 53 -17.77 5.26 -3.05
N ASP A 54 -16.77 5.92 -2.46
CA ASP A 54 -15.80 6.71 -3.21
C ASP A 54 -14.70 5.76 -3.70
N ILE A 55 -14.74 5.40 -4.98
CA ILE A 55 -13.76 4.47 -5.57
C ILE A 55 -12.31 4.96 -5.40
N LEU A 56 -12.09 6.28 -5.36
CA LEU A 56 -10.74 6.80 -5.17
C LEU A 56 -10.32 6.64 -3.70
N ALA A 57 -11.08 7.22 -2.78
CA ALA A 57 -10.71 7.29 -1.36
C ALA A 57 -10.81 5.92 -0.66
N ASP A 58 -11.84 5.14 -0.96
CA ASP A 58 -12.18 3.90 -0.24
C ASP A 58 -11.49 2.67 -0.84
N TYR A 59 -11.07 2.72 -2.12
CA TYR A 59 -10.48 1.58 -2.82
C TYR A 59 -9.11 1.86 -3.44
N ALA A 60 -8.98 2.85 -4.32
CA ALA A 60 -7.75 3.06 -5.09
C ALA A 60 -6.59 3.60 -4.23
N GLU A 61 -6.87 4.52 -3.30
CA GLU A 61 -5.86 5.07 -2.37
C GLU A 61 -5.29 4.04 -1.38
N PRO A 62 -6.09 3.20 -0.69
CA PRO A 62 -5.55 2.21 0.24
C PRO A 62 -4.81 1.05 -0.45
N MET A 63 -5.18 0.71 -1.69
CA MET A 63 -4.65 -0.45 -2.41
C MET A 63 -3.10 -0.47 -2.50
N PRO A 64 -2.40 0.60 -2.95
CA PRO A 64 -0.93 0.61 -2.96
C PRO A 64 -0.30 0.44 -1.58
N VAL A 65 -0.93 0.96 -0.51
CA VAL A 65 -0.41 0.83 0.86
C VAL A 65 -0.42 -0.64 1.29
N PHE A 66 -1.51 -1.35 1.02
CA PHE A 66 -1.62 -2.77 1.32
C PHE A 66 -0.62 -3.61 0.53
N VAL A 67 -0.40 -3.28 -0.76
CA VAL A 67 0.62 -3.95 -1.57
C VAL A 67 2.03 -3.73 -0.99
N ILE A 68 2.35 -2.51 -0.54
CA ILE A 68 3.64 -2.20 0.11
C ILE A 68 3.76 -2.94 1.45
N ALA A 69 2.69 -2.99 2.25
CA ALA A 69 2.69 -3.69 3.52
C ALA A 69 2.91 -5.20 3.34
N ASP A 70 2.28 -5.81 2.33
CA ASP A 70 2.53 -7.21 1.93
C ASP A 70 3.99 -7.42 1.50
N LEU A 71 4.57 -6.50 0.70
CA LEU A 71 5.97 -6.54 0.29
C LEU A 71 6.94 -6.49 1.50
N LEU A 72 6.57 -5.74 2.54
CA LEU A 72 7.34 -5.61 3.78
C LEU A 72 7.08 -6.74 4.79
N GLY A 73 6.12 -7.64 4.51
CA GLY A 73 5.75 -8.73 5.42
C GLY A 73 5.00 -8.25 6.68
N VAL A 74 4.32 -7.10 6.60
CA VAL A 74 3.58 -6.52 7.73
C VAL A 74 2.28 -7.30 7.93
N PRO A 75 1.91 -7.69 9.17
CA PRO A 75 0.65 -8.37 9.43
C PRO A 75 -0.56 -7.50 9.02
N ARG A 76 -1.58 -8.09 8.38
CA ARG A 76 -2.76 -7.36 7.87
C ARG A 76 -3.43 -6.43 8.88
N ARG A 77 -3.50 -6.83 10.16
CA ARG A 77 -4.06 -6.01 11.24
C ARG A 77 -3.33 -4.67 11.43
N ASP A 78 -2.06 -4.59 11.05
CA ASP A 78 -1.19 -3.42 11.24
C ASP A 78 -1.10 -2.57 9.95
N HIS A 79 -1.77 -2.96 8.86
CA HIS A 79 -1.70 -2.26 7.57
C HIS A 79 -2.28 -0.83 7.63
N HIS A 80 -3.34 -0.64 8.41
CA HIS A 80 -4.00 0.66 8.57
C HIS A 80 -3.07 1.69 9.25
N ASP A 81 -2.25 1.24 10.19
CA ASP A 81 -1.25 2.08 10.87
C ASP A 81 -0.14 2.52 9.91
N LEU A 82 0.23 1.67 8.95
CA LEU A 82 1.30 1.94 7.99
C LEU A 82 0.99 3.16 7.12
N ARG A 83 -0.27 3.32 6.69
CA ARG A 83 -0.74 4.53 5.96
C ARG A 83 -0.56 5.77 6.82
N ARG A 84 -1.05 5.71 8.06
CA ARG A 84 -1.01 6.83 9.00
C ARG A 84 0.42 7.27 9.31
N TRP A 85 1.32 6.32 9.58
CA TRP A 85 2.73 6.61 9.85
C TRP A 85 3.43 7.18 8.62
N SER A 86 3.19 6.61 7.43
CA SER A 86 3.75 7.12 6.18
C SER A 86 3.36 8.58 5.95
N GLN A 87 2.07 8.89 6.09
CA GLN A 87 1.57 10.27 5.97
C GLN A 87 2.18 11.20 7.03
N ALA A 88 2.31 10.75 8.28
CA ALA A 88 2.93 11.54 9.35
C ALA A 88 4.41 11.85 9.08
N ILE A 89 5.16 10.88 8.54
CA ILE A 89 6.56 11.07 8.15
C ILE A 89 6.68 12.04 6.98
N VAL A 90 5.82 11.93 5.96
CA VAL A 90 5.84 12.82 4.79
C VAL A 90 5.49 14.26 5.17
N ARG A 91 4.48 14.48 6.02
CA ARG A 91 4.10 15.81 6.50
C ARG A 91 5.24 16.58 7.17
N MET A 92 6.24 15.89 7.74
CA MET A 92 7.43 16.54 8.29
C MET A 92 8.28 17.26 7.22
N TYR A 93 8.13 16.89 5.95
CA TYR A 93 8.88 17.43 4.82
C TYR A 93 8.00 18.25 3.86
N GLU A 94 6.70 18.37 4.13
CA GLU A 94 5.84 19.31 3.41
C GLU A 94 6.17 20.71 3.93
N PRO A 95 6.55 21.67 3.05
CA PRO A 95 6.73 23.04 3.49
C PRO A 95 5.38 23.57 4.03
N ASP A 96 5.41 24.28 5.15
CA ASP A 96 4.23 25.01 5.62
C ASP A 96 3.77 25.92 4.49
N VAL A 97 2.57 25.62 3.97
CA VAL A 97 1.91 26.48 3.00
C VAL A 97 1.14 27.51 3.82
N ASP A 98 1.71 28.70 3.96
CA ASP A 98 0.98 29.88 4.43
C ASP A 98 -0.26 30.15 3.54
#